data_AF-A0A1J3FKF7-F1
#
_entry.id   AF-A0A1J3FKF7-F1
#
_cell.length_a   1.000
_cell.length_b   1.000
_cell.length_c   1.000
_cell.angle_alpha   90.00
_cell.angle_beta   90.00
_cell.angle_gamma   90.00
#
_symmetry.space_group_name_H-M   'P 1'
#
loop_
_entity.id
_entity.type
_entity.pdbx_description
1 polymer ?
#
loop_
_entity_poly.entity_id
_entity_poly.type
_entity_poly.pdbx_seq_one_letter_code
_entity_poly.pdbx_strand_id
1 'polypeptide(L)'
;DFVGIIHYTTIYVTNSKPTPSLLPSNRDFFTDMGVGTIFIGNSSYFTFDAIPWGFESVLEYLKQSYNNPPIYILENGLPLKHDSTLQDSERVE
;
A
#
# COMPACT_ATOMS: atom_id res chain seq x y z
N ASP A 1 -7.24 -24.98 -1.29
CA ASP A 1 -7.49 -23.53 -1.34
C ASP A 1 -6.22 -22.74 -1.07
N PHE A 2 -6.16 -21.46 -1.46
CA PHE A 2 -5.01 -20.57 -1.31
C PHE A 2 -5.46 -19.11 -1.06
N VAL A 3 -4.54 -18.27 -0.59
CA VAL A 3 -4.72 -16.82 -0.47
C VAL A 3 -3.96 -16.10 -1.58
N GLY A 4 -4.66 -15.32 -2.38
CA GLY A 4 -4.06 -14.42 -3.36
C GLY A 4 -3.78 -13.06 -2.76
N ILE A 5 -2.59 -12.50 -2.97
CA ILE A 5 -2.22 -11.16 -2.51
C ILE A 5 -1.91 -10.25 -3.69
N ILE A 6 -2.47 -9.04 -3.63
CA ILE A 6 -2.20 -7.93 -4.53
C ILE A 6 -1.53 -6.85 -3.69
N HIS A 7 -0.24 -6.60 -3.91
CA HIS A 7 0.54 -5.63 -3.12
C HIS A 7 1.48 -4.82 -4.03
N TYR A 8 1.46 -3.50 -3.85
CA TYR A 8 2.24 -2.56 -4.65
C TYR A 8 3.06 -1.58 -3.81
N THR A 9 2.55 -1.13 -2.67
CA THR A 9 3.19 -0.08 -1.88
C THR A 9 2.89 -0.23 -0.39
N THR A 10 3.66 0.48 0.43
CA THR A 10 3.49 0.56 1.88
C THR A 10 3.52 2.01 2.31
N ILE A 11 2.61 2.40 3.19
CA ILE A 11 2.50 3.76 3.73
C ILE A 11 2.56 3.72 5.24
N TYR A 12 3.03 4.81 5.85
CA TYR A 12 2.85 5.01 7.28
C TYR A 12 1.44 5.50 7.56
N VAL A 13 0.90 5.12 8.72
CA VAL A 13 -0.41 5.57 9.19
C VAL A 13 -0.28 6.29 10.51
N THR A 14 -1.13 7.29 10.71
CA THR A 14 -1.28 8.01 11.98
C THR A 14 -2.75 8.07 12.36
N ASN A 15 -3.04 8.35 13.62
CA ASN A 15 -4.42 8.56 14.05
C ASN A 15 -4.97 9.84 13.43
N SER A 16 -6.06 9.76 12.65
CA SER A 16 -6.75 10.96 12.19
C SER A 16 -7.56 11.54 13.35
N LYS A 17 -7.20 12.73 13.83
CA LYS A 17 -8.07 13.45 14.77
C LYS A 17 -9.21 14.08 13.96
N PRO A 18 -10.46 13.64 14.12
CA PRO A 18 -11.57 14.32 13.46
C PRO A 18 -11.61 15.76 13.97
N THR A 19 -11.56 16.73 13.05
CA THR A 19 -11.78 18.13 13.42
C THR A 19 -13.27 18.27 13.72
N PRO A 20 -13.68 18.78 14.90
CA PRO A 20 -15.09 19.02 15.19
C PRO A 20 -15.65 19.98 14.15
N SER A 21 -16.50 19.45 13.28
CA SER A 21 -17.12 20.16 12.16
C SER A 21 -18.62 20.25 12.42
N LEU A 22 -19.18 21.46 12.30
CA LEU A 22 -20.65 21.67 12.36
C LEU A 22 -21.36 21.19 11.08
N LEU A 23 -20.58 20.95 10.01
CA LEU A 23 -21.07 20.41 8.74
C LEU A 23 -20.86 18.89 8.73
N PRO A 24 -21.73 18.12 8.03
CA PRO A 24 -21.51 16.70 7.83
C PRO A 24 -20.11 16.48 7.26
N SER A 25 -19.31 15.67 7.94
CA SER A 25 -18.04 15.19 7.38
C SER A 25 -18.34 14.52 6.05
N ASN A 26 -17.61 14.87 5.00
CA ASN A 26 -17.62 14.09 3.76
C ASN A 26 -17.18 12.68 4.16
N ARG A 27 -18.11 11.71 4.15
CA ARG A 27 -17.81 10.31 4.44
C ARG A 27 -17.13 9.73 3.21
N ASP A 28 -15.83 9.91 3.13
CA ASP A 28 -14.98 9.19 2.19
C ASP A 28 -14.33 7.99 2.89
N PHE A 29 -13.81 7.07 2.08
CA PHE A 29 -13.16 5.85 2.53
C PHE A 29 -12.07 6.12 3.60
N PHE A 30 -11.27 7.18 3.41
CA PHE A 30 -10.17 7.52 4.31
C PHE A 30 -10.68 8.06 5.65
N THR A 31 -11.77 8.82 5.64
CA THR A 31 -12.44 9.33 6.83
C THR A 31 -13.03 8.18 7.66
N ASP A 32 -13.64 7.19 7.00
CA ASP A 32 -14.20 6.01 7.68
C ASP A 32 -13.12 5.09 8.26
N MET A 33 -11.95 4.99 7.62
CA MET A 33 -10.80 4.27 8.17
C MET A 33 -10.27 4.87 9.48
N GLY A 34 -10.50 6.17 9.72
CA GLY A 34 -10.03 6.86 10.92
C GLY A 34 -8.50 6.98 11.03
N VAL A 35 -7.80 6.95 9.89
CA VAL A 35 -6.34 7.06 9.82
C VAL A 35 -5.91 8.15 8.86
N GLY A 36 -4.87 8.90 9.25
CA GLY A 36 -4.11 9.74 8.34
C GLY A 36 -3.03 8.92 7.63
N THR A 37 -2.84 9.16 6.34
CA THR A 37 -1.82 8.49 5.52
C THR A 37 -0.58 9.36 5.38
N ILE A 38 0.60 8.78 5.59
CA ILE A 38 1.89 9.44 5.40
C ILE A 38 2.71 8.63 4.39
N PHE A 39 2.95 9.22 3.22
CA PHE A 39 3.72 8.58 2.15
C PHE A 39 5.21 8.51 2.50
N ILE A 40 5.86 7.43 2.05
CA ILE A 40 7.29 7.25 2.20
C ILE A 40 8.00 7.99 1.05
N GLY A 41 8.98 8.83 1.38
CA GLY A 41 9.72 9.61 0.39
C GLY A 41 8.82 10.55 -0.41
N ASN A 42 8.99 10.55 -1.73
CA ASN A 42 8.19 11.35 -2.66
C ASN A 42 6.99 10.59 -3.24
N SER A 43 6.57 9.52 -2.56
CA SER A 43 5.46 8.68 -3.01
C SER A 43 4.10 9.40 -2.89
N SER A 44 3.13 8.88 -3.64
CA SER A 44 1.73 9.27 -3.70
C SER A 44 0.89 8.04 -4.05
N TYR A 45 -0.41 8.20 -4.19
CA TYR A 45 -1.31 7.10 -4.60
C TYR A 45 -1.03 6.56 -6.01
N PHE A 46 -0.37 7.34 -6.88
CA PHE A 46 -0.16 6.98 -8.29
C PHE A 46 1.31 6.81 -8.68
N THR A 47 2.22 7.32 -7.86
CA THR A 47 3.67 7.26 -8.07
C THR A 47 4.29 6.89 -6.74
N PHE A 48 4.98 5.76 -6.66
CA PHE A 48 5.57 5.29 -5.41
C PHE A 48 6.84 4.51 -5.68
N ASP A 49 7.74 4.50 -4.69
CA ASP A 49 8.96 3.70 -4.74
C ASP A 49 8.68 2.25 -4.34
N ALA A 50 9.57 1.34 -4.74
CA ALA A 50 9.53 -0.04 -4.27
C ALA A 50 9.87 -0.09 -2.78
N ILE A 51 8.98 -0.71 -1.99
CA ILE A 51 9.15 -0.85 -0.53
C ILE A 51 9.03 -2.34 -0.15
N PRO A 52 10.08 -3.16 -0.41
CA PRO A 52 9.98 -4.62 -0.27
C PRO A 52 9.74 -5.09 1.17
N TRP A 53 10.38 -4.42 2.15
CA TRP A 53 10.26 -4.77 3.57
C TRP A 53 8.82 -4.63 4.10
N GLY A 54 8.02 -3.75 3.49
CA GLY A 54 6.62 -3.58 3.86
C GLY A 54 5.78 -4.78 3.41
N PHE A 55 6.08 -5.35 2.23
CA PHE A 55 5.41 -6.55 1.78
C PHE A 55 5.85 -7.79 2.60
N GLU A 56 7.13 -7.90 2.93
CA GLU A 56 7.64 -8.94 3.84
C GLU A 56 6.88 -8.93 5.17
N SER A 57 6.65 -7.75 5.74
CA SER A 57 5.90 -7.58 6.99
C SER A 57 4.46 -8.11 6.89
N VAL A 58 3.79 -7.91 5.74
CA VAL A 58 2.44 -8.44 5.49
C VAL A 58 2.48 -9.97 5.42
N LEU A 59 3.45 -10.55 4.70
CA LEU A 59 3.57 -12.00 4.58
C LEU A 59 3.88 -12.66 5.93
N GLU A 60 4.77 -12.06 6.73
CA GLU A 60 5.09 -12.56 8.06
C GLU A 60 3.87 -12.45 9.01
N TYR A 61 3.10 -11.36 8.93
CA TYR A 61 1.85 -11.22 9.67
C TYR A 61 0.84 -12.31 9.29
N LEU A 62 0.68 -12.60 8.00
CA LEU A 62 -0.21 -13.67 7.53
C LEU A 62 0.23 -15.04 8.02
N LYS A 63 1.53 -15.32 7.96
CA LYS A 63 2.13 -16.54 8.46
C LYS A 63 1.86 -16.74 9.96
N GLN A 64 2.06 -15.70 10.77
CA GLN A 64 1.89 -15.77 12.22
C GLN A 64 0.42 -15.79 12.66
N SER A 65 -0.45 -15.06 11.95
CA SER A 65 -1.83 -14.82 12.41
C SER A 65 -2.87 -15.72 11.76
N TYR A 66 -2.56 -16.33 10.60
CA TYR A 66 -3.53 -17.09 9.79
C TYR A 66 -3.08 -18.53 9.49
N ASN A 67 -2.24 -19.12 10.35
CA ASN A 67 -1.78 -20.51 10.21
C ASN A 67 -1.03 -20.79 8.88
N ASN A 68 -0.35 -19.78 8.36
CA ASN A 68 0.53 -19.86 7.18
C ASN A 68 -0.08 -20.62 5.98
N PRO A 69 -1.17 -20.11 5.38
CA PRO A 69 -1.80 -20.77 4.24
C PRO A 69 -0.89 -20.69 3.00
N PRO A 70 -1.11 -21.52 1.97
CA PRO A 70 -0.49 -21.32 0.67
C PRO A 70 -0.83 -19.92 0.12
N ILE A 71 0.20 -19.13 -0.21
CA ILE A 71 0.07 -17.76 -0.70
C ILE A 71 0.59 -17.66 -2.14
N TYR A 72 -0.16 -16.96 -3.00
CA TYR A 72 0.27 -16.56 -4.33
C TYR A 72 0.25 -15.04 -4.44
N ILE A 73 1.33 -14.46 -4.94
CA ILE A 73 1.37 -13.05 -5.32
C ILE A 73 0.67 -12.97 -6.68
N LEU A 74 -0.55 -12.42 -6.68
CA LEU A 74 -1.34 -12.28 -7.89
C LEU A 74 -0.94 -11.04 -8.67
N GLU A 75 -0.54 -9.98 -7.98
CA GLU A 75 -0.08 -8.73 -8.57
C GLU A 75 1.02 -8.10 -7.72
N ASN A 76 2.07 -7.65 -8.40
CA ASN A 76 3.15 -6.83 -7.86
C ASN A 76 3.84 -6.08 -9.01
N GLY A 77 4.26 -4.84 -8.77
CA GLY A 77 4.98 -4.06 -9.78
C GLY A 77 5.26 -2.64 -9.34
N LEU A 78 5.99 -1.92 -10.20
CA LEU A 78 6.35 -0.53 -10.01
C LEU A 78 5.83 0.29 -11.21
N PRO A 79 4.99 1.32 -10.99
CA PRO A 79 4.51 2.16 -12.07
C PRO A 79 5.63 3.07 -12.58
N LEU A 80 5.77 3.14 -13.91
CA LEU A 80 6.59 4.15 -14.58
C LEU A 80 5.68 5.17 -15.28
N LYS A 81 6.19 6.38 -15.49
CA LYS A 81 5.47 7.40 -16.25
C LYS A 81 5.20 6.93 -17.67
N HIS A 82 4.05 7.32 -18.22
CA HIS A 82 3.78 7.15 -19.64
C HIS A 82 4.91 7.79 -20.47
N ASP A 83 5.27 7.15 -21.58
CA ASP A 83 6.41 7.52 -22.44
C ASP A 83 7.79 7.41 -21.79
N SER A 84 7.93 6.64 -20.70
CA SER A 84 9.24 6.24 -20.19
C SER A 84 10.01 5.40 -21.21
N THR A 85 11.34 5.37 -21.06
CA THR A 85 12.20 4.48 -21.85
C THR A 85 11.79 3.01 -21.71
N LEU A 86 12.06 2.21 -22.74
CA LEU A 86 11.94 0.75 -22.68
C LEU A 86 12.99 0.11 -21.75
N GLN A 87 14.07 0.83 -21.43
CA GLN A 87 15.08 0.41 -20.47
C GLN A 87 14.59 0.74 -19.06
N ASP A 88 13.87 -0.19 -18.46
CA ASP A 88 13.11 -0.04 -17.20
C ASP A 88 13.85 -0.63 -15.99
N SER A 89 15.14 -0.33 -15.84
CA SER A 89 15.99 -0.88 -14.76
C SER A 89 15.39 -0.72 -13.37
N GLU A 90 14.67 0.39 -13.11
CA GLU A 90 13.98 0.65 -11.83
C GLU A 90 12.95 -0.42 -11.46
N ARG A 91 12.37 -1.14 -12.44
CA ARG A 91 11.41 -2.23 -12.20
C ARG A 91 12.11 -3.57 -11.93
N VAL A 92 13.40 -3.67 -12.27
CA VAL A 92 14.19 -4.91 -12.18
C VAL A 92 15.09 -4.92 -10.94
N GLU A 93 15.58 -3.76 -10.51
CA GLU A 93 16.38 -3.57 -9.29
C GLU A 93 15.60 -3.87 -8.00
#